data_AF-A0A0G1BD29-F1
#
_entry.id   AF-A0A0G1BD29-F1
#
_cell.length_a   1.000
_cell.length_b   1.000
_cell.length_c   1.000
_cell.angle_alpha   90.00
_cell.angle_beta   90.00
_cell.angle_gamma   90.00
#
_symmetry.space_group_name_H-M   'P 1'
#
loop_
_entity.id
_entity.type
_entity.pdbx_description
1 polymer ?
#
loop_
_entity_poly.entity_id
_entity_poly.type
_entity_poly.pdbx_seq_one_letter_code
_entity_poly.pdbx_strand_id
1 'polypeptide(L)'
;MSKNILAIGIIFLVVGFGVGYWYGGSTFYDKGYNAAAADIKEQQEEAAKNASEEAAKTANPFQVSNPLEGVEANPFDKAKKILNPFSN
;
A
#
# COMPACT_ATOMS: atom_id res chain seq x y z
N MET A 1 9.68 21.66 49.74
CA MET A 1 10.59 21.12 48.70
C MET A 1 11.92 21.84 48.83
N SER A 2 13.03 21.12 49.01
CA SER A 2 14.34 21.78 49.19
C SER A 2 14.78 22.43 47.87
N LYS A 3 15.40 23.62 47.94
CA LYS A 3 15.87 24.36 46.76
C LYS A 3 16.78 23.51 45.86
N ASN A 4 17.51 22.56 46.45
CA ASN A 4 18.40 21.65 45.75
C ASN A 4 17.64 20.64 44.88
N ILE A 5 16.50 20.11 45.35
CA ILE A 5 15.65 19.20 44.57
C ILE A 5 15.03 19.94 43.38
N LEU A 6 14.61 21.21 43.60
CA LEU A 6 14.05 22.04 42.55
C LEU A 6 15.08 22.39 41.46
N ALA A 7 16.31 22.73 41.87
CA ALA A 7 17.42 23.00 40.94
C ALA A 7 17.80 21.76 40.11
N ILE A 8 17.87 20.58 40.73
CA ILE A 8 18.16 19.32 40.02
C ILE A 8 17.07 19.02 39.00
N GLY A 9 15.79 19.20 39.36
CA GLY A 9 14.67 18.99 38.44
C GLY A 9 14.74 19.89 37.21
N ILE A 10 15.10 21.16 37.39
CA ILE A 10 15.26 22.12 36.28
C ILE A 10 16.42 21.71 35.37
N ILE A 11 17.55 21.27 35.92
CA ILE A 11 18.71 20.82 35.14
C ILE A 11 18.33 19.61 34.27
N PHE A 12 17.66 18.60 34.83
CA PHE A 12 17.21 17.44 34.07
C PHE A 12 16.23 17.81 32.96
N LEU A 13 15.34 18.78 33.21
CA LEU A 13 14.40 19.25 32.22
C LEU A 13 15.11 19.92 31.04
N VAL A 14 16.09 20.79 31.31
CA VAL A 14 16.88 21.47 30.27
C VAL A 14 17.72 20.47 29.46
N VAL A 15 18.37 19.50 30.13
CA VAL A 15 19.16 18.46 29.45
C VAL A 15 18.26 17.56 28.61
N GLY A 16 17.11 17.14 29.13
CA GLY A 16 16.14 16.32 28.41
C GLY A 16 15.60 17.02 27.16
N PHE A 17 15.29 18.32 27.26
CA PHE A 17 14.89 19.13 26.11
C PHE A 17 16.00 19.28 25.08
N GLY A 18 17.24 19.53 25.50
CA GLY A 18 18.38 19.68 24.59
C GLY A 18 18.68 18.40 23.82
N VAL A 19 18.71 17.26 24.51
CA VAL A 19 18.94 15.94 23.89
C VAL A 19 17.76 15.55 23.00
N GLY A 20 16.53 15.74 23.48
CA GLY A 20 15.32 15.44 22.72
C GLY A 20 15.18 16.26 21.44
N TYR A 21 15.55 17.54 21.47
CA TYR A 21 15.52 18.40 20.29
C TYR A 21 16.59 18.00 19.27
N TRP A 22 17.80 17.66 19.72
CA TRP A 22 18.89 17.25 18.82
C TRP A 22 18.62 15.88 18.18
N TYR A 23 18.22 14.87 18.96
CA TYR A 23 17.92 13.53 18.44
C TYR A 23 16.61 13.47 17.64
N GLY A 24 15.60 14.22 18.07
CA GLY A 24 14.28 14.26 17.44
C GLY A 24 14.29 15.00 16.12
N GLY A 25 15.00 16.14 16.03
CA GLY A 25 15.05 16.97 14.83
C GLY A 25 15.69 16.29 13.63
N SER A 26 16.78 15.53 13.81
CA SER A 26 17.45 14.88 12.68
C SER A 26 16.73 13.63 12.20
N THR A 27 16.25 12.79 13.12
CA THR A 27 15.71 11.47 12.77
C THR A 27 14.27 11.52 12.23
N PHE A 28 13.46 12.47 12.70
CA PHE A 28 12.05 12.56 12.29
C PHE A 28 11.83 13.33 10.99
N TYR A 29 12.62 14.38 10.72
CA TYR A 29 12.46 15.17 9.51
C TYR A 29 12.79 14.35 8.25
N ASP A 30 13.89 13.61 8.27
CA ASP A 30 14.30 12.78 7.15
C ASP A 30 13.31 11.63 6.91
N LYS A 31 12.75 11.04 7.97
CA LYS A 31 11.71 10.01 7.82
C LYS A 31 10.42 10.57 7.20
N GLY A 32 9.97 11.74 7.63
CA GLY A 32 8.75 12.36 7.10
C GLY A 32 8.89 12.72 5.62
N TYR A 33 10.00 13.35 5.23
CA TYR A 33 10.26 13.73 3.85
C TYR A 33 10.41 12.51 2.93
N ASN A 34 11.20 11.51 3.34
CA ASN A 34 11.40 10.31 2.53
C ASN A 34 10.12 9.48 2.40
N ALA A 35 9.28 9.42 3.45
CA ALA A 35 7.99 8.75 3.37
C ALA A 35 7.04 9.45 2.39
N ALA A 36 6.96 10.79 2.44
CA ALA A 36 6.13 11.55 1.50
C ALA A 36 6.63 11.43 0.06
N ALA A 37 7.95 11.46 -0.17
CA ALA A 37 8.53 11.27 -1.49
C ALA A 37 8.29 9.86 -2.06
N ALA A 38 8.33 8.83 -1.20
CA ALA A 38 8.03 7.46 -1.59
C ALA A 38 6.55 7.29 -1.98
N ASP A 39 5.63 7.82 -1.18
CA ASP A 39 4.19 7.76 -1.44
C ASP A 39 3.79 8.48 -2.74
N ILE A 40 4.35 9.67 -2.99
CA ILE A 40 4.15 10.39 -4.26
C ILE A 40 4.64 9.56 -5.45
N LYS A 41 5.79 8.90 -5.31
CA LYS A 41 6.36 8.09 -6.38
C LYS A 41 5.52 6.84 -6.65
N GLU A 42 5.02 6.18 -5.61
CA GLU A 42 4.14 5.01 -5.73
C GLU A 42 2.84 5.38 -6.45
N GLN A 43 2.21 6.51 -6.07
CA GLN A 43 1.02 7.01 -6.76
C GLN A 43 1.28 7.36 -8.22
N GLN A 44 2.45 7.93 -8.55
CA GLN A 44 2.82 8.22 -9.93
C GLN A 44 3.06 6.94 -10.74
N GLU A 45 3.68 5.92 -10.18
CA GLU A 45 3.90 4.64 -10.84
C GLU A 45 2.58 3.91 -11.09
N GLU A 46 1.65 3.92 -10.13
CA GLU A 46 0.32 3.35 -10.30
C GLU A 46 -0.50 4.10 -11.37
N ALA A 47 -0.50 5.43 -11.33
CA ALA A 47 -1.16 6.25 -12.34
C ALA A 47 -0.56 6.04 -13.74
N ALA A 48 0.77 5.96 -13.85
CA ALA A 48 1.46 5.71 -15.11
C ALA A 48 1.14 4.32 -15.66
N LYS A 49 1.09 3.30 -14.79
CA LYS A 49 0.71 1.93 -15.18
C LYS A 49 -0.73 1.89 -15.68
N ASN A 50 -1.68 2.47 -14.96
CA ASN A 50 -3.09 2.51 -15.37
C ASN A 50 -3.26 3.26 -16.69
N ALA A 51 -2.62 4.42 -16.86
CA ALA A 51 -2.65 5.16 -18.12
C ALA A 51 -2.02 4.37 -19.27
N SER A 52 -0.94 3.63 -19.02
CA SER A 52 -0.31 2.78 -20.03
C SER A 52 -1.18 1.58 -20.42
N GLU A 53 -1.90 0.99 -19.48
CA GLU A 53 -2.83 -0.12 -19.72
C GLU A 53 -4.08 0.35 -20.46
N GLU A 54 -4.62 1.54 -20.15
CA GLU A 54 -5.73 2.15 -20.87
C GLU A 54 -5.34 2.59 -22.28
N ALA A 55 -4.14 3.16 -22.46
CA ALA A 55 -3.60 3.47 -23.78
C ALA A 55 -3.36 2.20 -24.59
N ALA A 56 -2.82 1.14 -23.98
CA ALA A 56 -2.67 -0.16 -24.63
C ALA A 56 -4.02 -0.80 -24.97
N LYS A 57 -5.03 -0.66 -24.12
CA LYS A 57 -6.41 -1.10 -24.40
C LYS A 57 -7.00 -0.35 -25.59
N THR A 58 -6.88 0.97 -25.60
CA THR A 58 -7.44 1.85 -26.64
C THR A 58 -6.72 1.71 -27.98
N ALA A 59 -5.40 1.56 -27.95
CA ALA A 59 -4.57 1.41 -29.15
C ALA A 59 -4.58 -0.03 -29.71
N ASN A 60 -5.14 -1.01 -28.99
CA ASN A 60 -5.20 -2.39 -29.44
C ASN A 60 -6.51 -2.67 -30.21
N PRO A 61 -6.47 -2.73 -31.56
CA PRO A 61 -7.65 -3.00 -32.38
C PRO A 61 -8.16 -4.45 -32.28
N PHE A 62 -7.48 -5.32 -31.52
CA PHE A 62 -7.84 -6.72 -31.30
C PHE A 62 -8.42 -6.99 -29.90
N GLN A 63 -8.77 -5.95 -29.13
CA GLN A 63 -9.53 -6.15 -27.89
C GLN A 63 -10.98 -6.52 -28.19
N VAL A 64 -11.16 -7.78 -28.57
CA VAL A 64 -12.43 -8.47 -28.59
C VAL A 64 -12.63 -9.01 -27.18
N SER A 65 -13.77 -8.68 -26.55
CA SER A 65 -14.22 -9.34 -25.31
C SER A 65 -14.01 -10.85 -25.46
N ASN A 66 -13.32 -11.50 -24.50
CA ASN A 66 -12.94 -12.90 -24.63
C ASN A 66 -14.20 -13.74 -24.92
N PRO A 67 -14.35 -14.30 -26.14
CA PRO A 67 -15.58 -14.97 -26.55
C PRO A 67 -15.87 -16.25 -25.75
N LEU A 68 -14.91 -16.70 -24.93
CA LEU A 68 -14.99 -17.87 -24.06
C LEU A 68 -15.24 -17.50 -22.58
N GLU A 69 -15.32 -16.22 -22.22
CA GLU A 69 -15.45 -15.77 -20.83
C GLU A 69 -16.78 -16.19 -20.17
N GLY A 70 -17.81 -16.45 -20.98
CA GLY A 70 -19.11 -16.98 -20.55
C GLY A 70 -19.39 -18.43 -20.98
N VAL A 71 -18.43 -19.10 -21.61
CA VAL A 71 -18.62 -20.48 -22.08
C VAL A 71 -18.17 -21.43 -20.98
N GLU A 72 -19.13 -22.17 -20.43
CA GLU A 72 -18.89 -23.21 -19.43
C GLU A 72 -17.78 -24.15 -19.93
N ALA A 73 -16.69 -24.28 -19.17
CA ALA A 73 -15.45 -24.93 -19.59
C ALA A 73 -15.64 -26.39 -20.07
N ASN A 74 -16.77 -27.02 -19.71
CA ASN A 74 -17.13 -28.33 -20.19
C ASN A 74 -18.66 -28.56 -20.20
N PRO A 75 -19.31 -28.67 -21.37
CA PRO A 75 -20.75 -28.90 -21.47
C PRO A 75 -21.20 -30.26 -20.93
N PHE A 76 -20.26 -31.19 -20.69
CA PHE A 76 -20.54 -32.51 -20.11
C PHE A 76 -20.59 -32.52 -18.58
N ASP A 77 -20.19 -31.43 -17.90
CA ASP A 77 -20.24 -31.38 -16.43
C ASP A 77 -21.68 -31.35 -15.91
N LYS A 78 -22.58 -30.65 -16.63
CA LYS A 78 -24.04 -30.71 -16.38
C LYS A 78 -24.60 -32.11 -16.63
N ALA A 79 -24.14 -32.77 -17.70
CA ALA A 79 -24.59 -34.12 -18.04
C ALA A 79 -24.14 -35.16 -17.02
N LYS A 80 -22.91 -35.08 -16.49
CA LYS A 80 -22.42 -35.96 -15.41
C LYS A 80 -23.27 -35.84 -14.14
N LYS A 81 -23.71 -34.65 -13.78
CA LYS A 81 -24.54 -34.42 -12.57
C LYS A 81 -25.96 -34.98 -12.72
N ILE A 82 -26.50 -34.99 -13.93
CA ILE A 82 -27.86 -35.46 -14.22
C ILE A 82 -27.90 -36.98 -14.52
N LEU A 83 -26.86 -37.51 -15.18
CA LEU A 83 -26.83 -38.89 -15.67
C LEU A 83 -26.03 -39.86 -14.79
N ASN A 84 -25.38 -39.39 -13.72
CA ASN A 84 -24.66 -40.28 -12.81
C ASN A 84 -25.55 -40.67 -11.61
N PRO A 85 -26.20 -41.84 -11.62
CA PRO A 85 -27.01 -42.32 -10.51
C PRO A 85 -26.20 -42.67 -9.24
N PHE A 86 -24.87 -42.52 -9.28
CA PHE A 86 -23.95 -42.73 -8.15
C PHE A 86 -23.29 -41.44 -7.65
N SER A 87 -23.64 -40.27 -8.21
CA SER A 87 -23.12 -38.98 -7.75
C SER A 87 -23.90 -38.53 -6.51
N ASN A 88 -23.46 -38.97 -5.33
CA ASN A 88 -23.85 -38.39 -4.04
C ASN A 88 -23.00 -37.16 -3.71
#